data_AF-A0A7K3RV26-F1
#
_entry.id   AF-A0A7K3RV26-F1
#
_cell.length_a   1.000
_cell.length_b   1.000
_cell.length_c   1.000
_cell.angle_alpha   90.00
_cell.angle_beta   90.00
_cell.angle_gamma   90.00
#
_symmetry.space_group_name_H-M   'P 1'
#
loop_
_entity.id
_entity.type
_entity.pdbx_description
1 polymer ?
#
loop_
_entity_poly.entity_id
_entity_poly.type
_entity_poly.pdbx_seq_one_letter_code
_entity_poly.pdbx_strand_id
1 'polypeptide(L)' 'MRRPPVALLCLGAAAVASVVCALSLGTPYVPPVRLPATLGSDGLAGLVVTELRLPRMVLALIAGACLGAAGLVLQEAL' A
#
# COMPACT_ATOMS: atom_id res chain seq x y z
N MET A 1 -18.69 15.97 -17.90
CA MET A 1 -17.79 15.43 -16.84
C MET A 1 -17.30 14.04 -17.22
N ARG A 2 -16.38 13.90 -18.19
CA ARG A 2 -15.94 12.58 -18.75
C ARG A 2 -14.43 12.33 -18.65
N ARG A 3 -13.80 12.61 -17.50
CA ARG A 3 -12.44 12.13 -17.19
C ARG A 3 -12.34 11.15 -15.99
N PRO A 4 -13.35 10.32 -15.66
CA PRO A 4 -13.18 9.35 -14.57
C PRO A 4 -12.11 8.27 -14.82
N PRO A 5 -11.84 7.76 -16.06
CA PRO A 5 -10.94 6.63 -16.19
C PRO A 5 -9.49 7.01 -15.93
N VAL A 6 -9.07 8.23 -16.31
CA VAL A 6 -7.69 8.71 -16.11
C VAL A 6 -7.42 8.94 -14.63
N ALA A 7 -8.36 9.53 -13.89
CA ALA A 7 -8.20 9.74 -12.46
C ALA A 7 -8.06 8.41 -11.71
N LEU A 8 -8.93 7.43 -12.01
CA LEU A 8 -8.85 6.09 -11.43
C LEU A 8 -7.52 5.39 -11.78
N LEU A 9 -7.04 5.53 -13.02
CA LEU A 9 -5.77 4.97 -13.44
C LEU A 9 -4.59 5.59 -12.68
N CYS A 10 -4.57 6.91 -12.53
CA CYS A 10 -3.53 7.62 -11.78
C CYS A 10 -3.55 7.25 -10.29
N LEU A 11 -4.73 7.15 -9.67
CA LEU A 11 -4.89 6.71 -8.29
C LEU A 11 -4.42 5.27 -8.11
N GLY A 12 -4.81 4.36 -9.00
CA GLY A 12 -4.34 2.98 -8.99
C GLY A 12 -2.82 2.88 -9.13
N ALA A 13 -2.23 3.62 -10.06
CA ALA A 13 -0.77 3.67 -10.24
C ALA A 13 -0.06 4.21 -8.98
N ALA A 14 -0.59 5.27 -8.37
CA ALA A 14 -0.03 5.83 -7.14
C ALA A 14 -0.14 4.84 -5.96
N ALA A 15 -1.25 4.10 -5.85
CA ALA A 15 -1.44 3.08 -4.82
C ALA A 15 -0.47 1.90 -5.00
N VAL A 16 -0.23 1.45 -6.23
CA VAL A 16 0.76 0.40 -6.51
C VAL A 16 2.17 0.89 -6.18
N ALA A 17 2.51 2.12 -6.58
CA ALA A 17 3.80 2.71 -6.26
C ALA A 17 4.01 2.84 -4.74
N SER A 18 2.98 3.24 -3.99
CA SER A 18 3.07 3.36 -2.52
C SER A 18 3.24 2.00 -1.83
N VAL A 19 2.59 0.94 -2.32
CA VAL A 19 2.79 -0.44 -1.86
C VAL A 19 4.22 -0.90 -2.06
N VAL A 20 4.77 -0.72 -3.27
CA VAL A 20 6.17 -1.09 -3.56
C VAL A 20 7.12 -0.29 -2.67
N CYS A 21 6.91 1.02 -2.52
CA CYS A 21 7.71 1.85 -1.63
C CYS A 21 7.59 1.40 -0.17
N ALA A 22 6.40 1.09 0.34
CA ALA A 22 6.18 0.65 1.71
C ALA A 22 6.87 -0.69 2.02
N LEU A 23 6.93 -1.60 1.03
CA LEU A 23 7.59 -2.90 1.13
C LEU A 23 9.09 -2.85 0.81
N SER A 24 9.60 -1.82 0.13
CA SER A 24 11.04 -1.66 -0.15
C SER A 24 11.78 -0.76 0.85
N LEU A 25 11.13 0.31 1.33
CA LEU A 25 11.72 1.28 2.27
C LEU A 25 11.55 0.85 3.73
N GLY A 26 12.64 0.45 4.36
CA GLY A 26 12.67 0.01 5.75
C GLY A 26 14.08 -0.42 6.18
N THR A 27 14.21 -0.89 7.41
CA THR A 27 15.44 -1.48 7.95
C THR A 27 15.21 -2.97 8.18
N PRO A 28 15.87 -3.87 7.43
CA PRO A 28 16.83 -3.63 6.34
C PRO A 28 16.16 -3.17 5.04
N TYR A 29 16.90 -2.42 4.21
CA TYR A 29 16.43 -2.02 2.88
C TYR A 29 16.35 -3.26 1.97
N VAL A 30 15.18 -3.49 1.39
CA VAL A 30 14.95 -4.61 0.46
C VAL A 30 14.63 -4.03 -0.92
N PRO A 31 15.53 -4.17 -1.91
CA PRO A 31 15.28 -3.65 -3.24
C PRO A 31 14.08 -4.38 -3.87
N PRO A 32 13.24 -3.67 -4.66
CA PRO A 32 11.98 -4.20 -5.17
C PRO A 32 12.16 -5.48 -6.02
N VAL A 33 13.28 -5.60 -6.72
CA VAL A 33 13.64 -6.79 -7.51
C VAL A 33 13.86 -8.05 -6.66
N ARG A 34 14.25 -7.89 -5.39
CA ARG A 34 14.45 -9.01 -4.45
C ARG A 34 13.23 -9.32 -3.60
N LEU A 35 12.20 -8.48 -3.63
CA LEU A 35 10.97 -8.71 -2.84
C LEU A 35 10.38 -10.13 -3.04
N PRO A 36 10.24 -10.66 -4.28
CA PRO A 36 9.69 -12.00 -4.49
C PRO A 36 10.54 -13.10 -3.85
N ALA A 37 11.86 -12.92 -3.82
CA ALA A 37 12.79 -13.87 -3.22
C ALA A 37 12.84 -13.76 -1.70
N THR A 38 12.53 -12.59 -1.13
CA THR A 38 12.46 -12.38 0.33
C THR A 38 11.10 -12.74 0.94
N LEU A 39 10.04 -12.75 0.13
CA LEU A 39 8.71 -13.17 0.55
C LEU A 39 8.72 -14.68 0.77
N GLY A 40 8.72 -15.10 2.04
CA GLY A 40 8.81 -16.51 2.43
C GLY A 40 10.24 -17.03 2.63
N SER A 41 11.26 -16.15 2.62
CA SER A 41 12.60 -16.54 3.08
C SER A 41 12.68 -16.53 4.60
N ASP A 42 13.35 -17.53 5.20
CA ASP A 42 13.54 -17.63 6.67
C ASP A 42 14.55 -16.62 7.25
N GLY A 43 15.08 -15.71 6.44
CA GLY A 43 15.98 -14.65 6.91
C GLY A 43 15.23 -13.53 7.65
N LEU A 44 15.93 -12.82 8.54
CA LEU A 44 15.38 -11.69 9.31
C LEU A 44 14.67 -10.64 8.43
N ALA A 45 15.19 -10.37 7.23
CA ALA A 45 14.55 -9.46 6.28
C ALA A 45 13.19 -9.97 5.78
N GLY A 46 13.07 -11.29 5.54
CA GLY A 46 11.82 -11.93 5.16
C GLY A 46 10.79 -11.82 6.27
N LEU A 47 11.15 -12.21 7.50
CA LEU A 47 10.29 -12.09 8.68
C LEU A 47 9.80 -10.65 8.92
N VAL A 48 10.68 -9.65 8.86
CA VAL A 48 10.28 -8.25 9.05
C VAL A 48 9.31 -7.80 7.94
N VAL A 49 9.53 -8.22 6.69
CA VAL A 49 8.64 -7.89 5.58
C VAL A 49 7.27 -8.56 5.74
N THR A 50 7.23 -9.86 6.05
CA THR A 50 5.98 -10.64 6.13
C THR A 50 5.19 -10.39 7.41
N GLU A 51 5.85 -10.29 8.55
CA GLU A 51 5.18 -10.21 9.86
C GLU A 51 4.98 -8.78 10.36
N LEU A 52 5.75 -7.80 9.87
CA LEU A 52 5.66 -6.42 10.34
C LEU A 52 5.17 -5.46 9.26
N ARG A 53 5.80 -5.50 8.07
CA ARG A 53 5.58 -4.47 7.04
C ARG A 53 4.32 -4.73 6.23
N LEU A 54 4.09 -5.98 5.85
CA LEU A 54 2.87 -6.40 5.15
C LEU A 54 1.60 -6.11 5.97
N PRO A 55 1.46 -6.53 7.24
CA PRO A 55 0.25 -6.23 8.02
C PRO A 55 0.06 -4.73 8.26
N ARG A 56 1.14 -3.97 8.53
CA ARG A 56 1.06 -2.51 8.65
C ARG A 56 0.58 -1.85 7.36
N MET A 57 1.07 -2.30 6.21
CA MET A 57 0.65 -1.80 4.90
C MET A 57 -0.83 -2.08 4.63
N VAL A 58 -1.27 -3.32 4.92
CA VAL A 58 -2.69 -3.70 4.80
C VAL A 58 -3.56 -2.82 5.68
N LEU A 59 -3.17 -2.62 6.95
CA LEU A 59 -3.88 -1.75 7.87
C LEU A 59 -3.96 -0.31 7.34
N ALA A 60 -2.87 0.23 6.82
CA ALA A 60 -2.84 1.59 6.27
C ALA A 60 -3.77 1.75 5.06
N LEU A 61 -3.83 0.76 4.16
CA LEU A 61 -4.73 0.78 3.00
C LEU A 61 -6.20 0.73 3.44
N ILE A 62 -6.53 -0.18 4.37
CA ILE A 62 -7.90 -0.31 4.88
C ILE A 62 -8.32 0.96 5.62
N ALA A 63 -7.50 1.46 6.55
CA ALA A 63 -7.78 2.67 7.29
C ALA A 63 -7.94 3.88 6.36
N GLY A 64 -7.05 4.04 5.37
CA GLY A 64 -7.14 5.10 4.37
C GLY A 64 -8.42 5.02 3.54
N ALA A 65 -8.81 3.82 3.09
CA ALA A 65 -10.06 3.61 2.34
C ALA A 65 -11.30 3.95 3.19
N CYS A 66 -11.33 3.51 4.46
CA CYS A 66 -12.42 3.82 5.38
C CYS A 66 -12.53 5.33 5.65
N LEU A 67 -11.40 6.02 5.87
CA LEU A 67 -11.38 7.47 6.07
C LEU A 67 -11.83 8.22 4.81
N GLY A 68 -11.42 7.77 3.62
CA GLY A 68 -11.90 8.32 2.35
C GLY A 68 -13.41 8.14 2.16
N ALA A 69 -13.93 6.95 2.43
CA ALA A 69 -15.36 6.65 2.36
C ALA A 69 -16.17 7.47 3.39
N ALA A 70 -15.68 7.60 4.63
CA ALA A 70 -16.30 8.42 5.65
C ALA A 70 -16.36 9.90 5.24
N GLY A 71 -15.32 10.41 4.57
CA GLY A 71 -15.31 11.75 4.02
C GLY A 71 -16.38 11.97 2.94
N LEU A 72 -16.59 10.98 2.06
CA LEU A 72 -17.66 11.03 1.06
C LEU A 72 -19.05 11.02 1.73
N VAL A 73 -19.25 10.17 2.74
CA VAL A 73 -20.52 10.13 3.49
C VAL A 73 -20.81 11.46 4.19
N LEU A 74 -19.79 12.08 4.80
CA LEU A 74 -19.94 13.38 5.46
C LEU A 74 -20.29 14.50 4.45
N GLN A 75 -19.74 14.43 3.23
CA GLN A 75 -20.03 15.40 2.17
C GLN A 75 -21.45 15.27 1.63
N GLU A 76 -22.02 14.07 1.59
CA GLU A 76 -23.42 13.84 1.16
C GLU A 76 -24.45 14.21 2.24
N ALA A 77 -24.04 14.24 3.51
CA ALA A 77 -24.92 14.55 4.65
C ALA A 77 -25.06 16.06 4.94
N LEU A 78 -24.30 16.91 4.26
CA LEU A 78 -24.27 18.38 4.38
C LEU A 78 -25.06 19.03 3.22
#